data_AF-A0A1K2I5R1-F1
#
_entry.id   AF-A0A1K2I5R1-F1
#
_cell.length_a   1.000
_cell.length_b   1.000
_cell.length_c   1.000
_cell.angle_alpha   90.00
_cell.angle_beta   90.00
_cell.angle_gamma   90.00
#
_symmetry.space_group_name_H-M   'P 1'
#
loop_
_entity.id
_entity.type
_entity.pdbx_description
1 polymer ?
#
loop_
_entity_poly.entity_id
_entity_poly.type
_entity_poly.pdbx_seq_one_letter_code
_entity_poly.pdbx_strand_id
1 'polypeptide(L)' 'MITIVTKDGEKHDFKDATQVVVMSKHGSNAYPLDKFLDVKEPRRYIIFHDTTLLYGVNISDIDSIKVK' A
#
# COMPACT_ATOMS: atom_id res chain seq x y z
N MET A 1 -3.13 -10.51 3.83
CA MET A 1 -1.79 -10.10 4.30
C MET A 1 -1.08 -9.33 3.20
N ILE A 2 -0.50 -8.17 3.53
CA ILE A 2 0.36 -7.40 2.61
C ILE A 2 1.79 -7.47 3.13
N THR A 3 2.74 -7.72 2.23
CA THR A 3 4.17 -7.56 2.48
C THR A 3 4.71 -6.51 1.53
N ILE A 4 5.40 -5.51 2.06
CA ILE A 4 6.12 -4.48 1.29
C ILE A 4 7.61 -4.62 1.59
N VAL A 5 8.42 -4.66 0.53
CA VAL A 5 9.87 -4.54 0.63
C VAL A 5 10.26 -3.20 0.02
N THR A 6 10.97 -2.37 0.78
CA THR A 6 11.50 -1.08 0.33
C THR A 6 12.87 -1.25 -0.30
N LYS A 7 13.30 -0.25 -1.10
CA LYS A 7 14.56 -0.30 -1.86
C LYS A 7 15.82 -0.30 -0.99
N ASP A 8 15.72 0.16 0.25
CA ASP A 8 16.77 0.04 1.27
C ASP A 8 16.83 -1.36 1.91
N GLY A 9 15.93 -2.27 1.52
CA GLY A 9 15.89 -3.65 1.95
C GLY A 9 15.03 -3.90 3.18
N GLU A 10 14.36 -2.89 3.74
CA GLU A 10 13.43 -3.10 4.84
C GLU A 10 12.19 -3.88 4.39
N LYS A 11 11.73 -4.78 5.26
CA LYS A 11 10.55 -5.61 5.03
C LYS A 11 9.48 -5.28 6.04
N HIS A 12 8.29 -4.93 5.56
CA HIS A 12 7.13 -4.64 6.37
C HIS A 12 6.00 -5.64 6.06
N ASP A 13 5.55 -6.37 7.08
CA ASP A 13 4.48 -7.35 6.97
C ASP A 13 3.24 -6.88 7.74
N PHE A 14 2.10 -6.79 7.04
CA PHE A 14 0.82 -6.32 7.58
C PHE A 14 -0.23 -7.44 7.47
N LYS A 15 -0.48 -8.12 8.58
CA LYS A 15 -1.46 -9.22 8.65
C LYS A 15 -2.89 -8.70 8.75
N ASP A 16 -3.08 -7.60 9.48
CA ASP A 16 -4.39 -7.03 9.82
C ASP A 16 -4.77 -5.84 8.93
N ALA A 17 -4.05 -5.60 7.83
CA ALA A 17 -4.46 -4.57 6.88
C ALA A 17 -5.87 -4.91 6.33
N THR A 18 -6.76 -3.93 6.28
CA THR A 18 -8.11 -4.10 5.71
C THR A 18 -8.33 -3.26 4.46
N GLN A 19 -7.60 -2.15 4.32
CA GLN A 19 -7.69 -1.27 3.15
C GLN A 19 -6.37 -0.55 2.86
N VAL A 20 -6.24 -0.11 1.61
CA VAL A 20 -5.13 0.74 1.14
C VAL A 20 -5.72 1.98 0.51
N VAL A 21 -5.32 3.16 1.01
CA VAL A 21 -5.55 4.42 0.30
C VAL A 21 -4.45 4.58 -0.73
N VAL A 22 -4.85 4.67 -1.99
CA VAL A 22 -3.95 4.91 -3.12
C VAL A 22 -4.04 6.38 -3.51
N MET A 23 -2.92 7.08 -3.38
CA MET A 23 -2.77 8.43 -3.91
C MET A 23 -2.21 8.35 -5.33
N SER A 24 -2.95 8.90 -6.29
CA SER A 24 -2.58 8.95 -7.72
C SER A 24 -2.59 10.39 -8.22
N LYS A 25 -2.25 10.59 -9.50
CA LYS A 25 -2.40 11.90 -10.16
C LYS A 25 -3.85 12.39 -10.19
N HIS A 26 -4.83 11.47 -10.14
CA HIS A 26 -6.25 11.77 -10.25
C HIS A 26 -6.95 11.93 -8.89
N GLY A 27 -6.20 11.85 -7.79
CA GLY A 27 -6.73 11.97 -6.43
C GLY A 27 -6.41 10.76 -5.56
N SER A 28 -7.07 10.71 -4.40
CA SER A 28 -6.87 9.69 -3.38
C SER A 28 -8.16 8.94 -3.12
N ASN A 29 -8.13 7.60 -3.19
CA ASN A 29 -9.28 6.75 -2.90
C ASN A 29 -8.86 5.55 -2.06
N ALA A 30 -9.76 5.08 -1.20
CA ALA A 30 -9.59 3.83 -0.47
C ALA A 30 -9.99 2.64 -1.32
N TYR A 31 -9.19 1.58 -1.30
CA TYR A 31 -9.43 0.34 -2.01
C TYR A 31 -9.28 -0.85 -1.07
N PRO A 32 -10.07 -1.92 -1.27
CA PRO A 32 -9.82 -3.20 -0.62
C PRO A 32 -8.50 -3.81 -1.12
N LEU A 33 -7.94 -4.74 -0.35
CA LEU A 33 -6.60 -5.30 -0.60
C LEU A 33 -6.46 -6.04 -1.94
N ASP A 34 -7.56 -6.57 -2.46
CA ASP A 34 -7.63 -7.32 -3.72
C ASP A 34 -7.68 -6.42 -4.96
N LYS A 35 -7.83 -5.10 -4.81
CA LYS A 35 -8.04 -4.16 -5.93
C LYS A 35 -7.03 -3.03 -6.02
N PHE A 36 -6.32 -2.70 -4.95
CA PHE A 36 -5.49 -1.48 -4.94
C PHE A 36 -4.31 -1.52 -5.93
N LEU A 37 -3.84 -2.72 -6.29
CA LEU A 37 -2.76 -2.92 -7.26
C LEU A 37 -3.18 -2.64 -8.72
N ASP A 38 -4.49 -2.64 -9.00
CA ASP A 38 -5.02 -2.36 -10.34
C ASP A 38 -5.11 -0.85 -10.65
N VAL A 39 -4.85 0.00 -9.65
CA VAL A 39 -4.90 1.45 -9.80
C VAL A 39 -3.76 1.91 -10.71
N LYS A 40 -4.11 2.63 -11.78
CA LYS A 40 -3.13 3.21 -12.72
C LYS A 40 -2.41 4.40 -12.09
N GLU A 41 -1.10 4.50 -12.37
CA GLU A 41 -0.23 5.61 -11.93
C GLU A 41 -0.28 5.92 -10.41
N PRO A 42 -0.11 4.91 -9.54
CA PRO A 42 -0.03 5.15 -8.10
C PRO A 42 1.24 5.93 -7.77
N ARG A 43 1.14 6.83 -6.80
CA ARG A 43 2.28 7.63 -6.28
C ARG A 43 2.62 7.27 -4.83
N ARG A 44 1.61 6.94 -4.03
CA ARG A 44 1.77 6.55 -2.64
C ARG A 44 0.71 5.54 -2.24
N TYR A 45 1.11 4.58 -1.42
CA TYR A 45 0.18 3.69 -0.71
C TYR A 45 0.17 4.04 0.77
N ILE A 46 -1.02 4.03 1.35
CA ILE A 46 -1.23 4.21 2.79
C ILE A 46 -2.10 3.06 3.27
N ILE A 47 -1.55 2.24 4.16
CA ILE A 47 -2.14 0.98 4.60
C ILE A 47 -2.83 1.22 5.95
N PHE A 48 -4.05 0.71 6.08
CA PHE A 48 -4.85 0.84 7.29
C PHE A 48 -5.35 -0.52 7.79
N HIS A 49 -5.53 -0.60 9.11
CA HIS A 49 -6.43 -1.54 9.77
C HIS A 49 -7.64 -0.75 10.26
N ASP A 50 -8.77 -0.90 9.59
CA ASP A 50 -9.97 -0.08 9.72
C ASP A 50 -9.62 1.41 9.57
N THR A 51 -9.70 2.19 10.64
CA THR A 51 -9.36 3.62 10.66
C THR A 51 -7.95 3.89 11.17
N THR A 52 -7.23 2.87 11.61
CA THR A 52 -5.88 2.99 12.17
C THR A 52 -4.84 2.92 11.07
N LEU A 53 -4.02 3.98 10.96
CA LEU A 53 -2.89 4.03 10.04
C LEU A 53 -1.82 3.03 10.49
N LEU A 54 -1.46 2.09 9.60
CA LEU A 54 -0.36 1.15 9.82
C LEU A 54 0.95 1.65 9.23
N TYR A 55 0.90 2.12 7.98
CA TYR A 55 2.11 2.46 7.23
C TYR A 55 1.80 3.30 6.01
N GLY A 56 2.76 4.11 5.55
CA GLY A 56 2.63 4.87 4.31
C GLY A 56 3.96 4.95 3.58
N VAL A 57 3.94 4.66 2.27
CA VAL A 57 5.15 4.51 1.46
C VAL A 57 4.93 5.05 0.05
N ASN A 58 5.92 5.76 -0.49
CA ASN A 58 5.86 6.21 -1.88
C ASN A 58 6.22 5.05 -2.81
N ILE A 59 5.61 4.99 -3.98
CA ILE A 59 5.90 3.94 -4.97
C ILE A 59 7.37 3.96 -5.39
N SER A 60 8.00 5.14 -5.40
CA SER A 60 9.43 5.31 -5.70
C SER A 60 10.34 4.54 -4.75
N ASP A 61 9.89 4.28 -3.54
CA ASP A 61 10.68 3.71 -2.44
C ASP A 61 10.43 2.21 -2.29
N ILE A 62 9.45 1.67 -3.03
CA ILE A 62 9.06 0.26 -3.01
C ILE A 62 9.92 -0.51 -4.03
N ASP A 63 10.47 -1.62 -3.57
CA ASP A 63 11.11 -2.62 -4.43
C ASP A 63 10.08 -3.67 -4.88
N SER A 64 9.34 -4.25 -3.94
CA SER A 64 8.30 -5.22 -4.26
C SER A 64 7.12 -5.22 -3.27
N ILE A 65 5.95 -5.64 -3.77
CA ILE A 65 4.74 -5.85 -2.97
C ILE A 65 4.21 -7.25 -3.24
N LYS A 66 3.78 -7.94 -2.18
CA LYS A 66 3.03 -9.19 -2.26
C LYS A 66 1.75 -9.08 -1.44
N VAL A 67 0.64 -9.51 -2.03
CA VAL A 67 -0.66 -9.58 -1.37
C VAL A 67 -1.10 -11.05 -1.40
N LYS A 68 -1.52 -11.57 -0.24
CA LYS A 68 -2.05 -12.92 -0.06
C LYS A 68 -3.36 -12.89 0.72
#